data_AF-A0A2E1V4P4-F1
#
_entry.id   AF-A0A2E1V4P4-F1
#
_cell.length_a   1.000
_cell.length_b   1.000
_cell.length_c   1.000
_cell.angle_alpha   90.00
_cell.angle_beta   90.00
_cell.angle_gamma   90.00
#
_symmetry.space_group_name_H-M   'P 1'
#
loop_
_entity.id
_entity.type
_entity.pdbx_description
1 polymer ?
#
loop_
_entity_poly.entity_id
_entity_poly.type
_entity_poly.pdbx_seq_one_letter_code
_entity_poly.pdbx_strand_id
1 'polypeptide(L)'
;MIFLEPIMRFLPLFYRVAAGLMVLNAALHLFAVLPSGGFGTLTAQMLLPAAPIYALLAWGLFNRSRWVAWIQFFVALLGALVAFAFMPLLAVPAWWAWAIVALDVDVAILMLLILWPSRQRVRA
;
A
#
# COMPACT_ATOMS: atom_id res chain seq x y z
N MET A 1 -5.75 -27.17 10.53
CA MET A 1 -6.86 -26.18 10.66
C MET A 1 -6.77 -25.27 11.89
N ILE A 2 -6.09 -25.65 12.98
CA ILE A 2 -6.15 -24.95 14.28
C ILE A 2 -5.55 -23.52 14.27
N PHE A 3 -4.60 -23.21 13.37
CA PHE A 3 -3.91 -21.90 13.33
C PHE A 3 -4.56 -20.83 12.42
N LEU A 4 -5.55 -21.16 11.59
CA LEU A 4 -6.16 -20.20 10.64
C LEU A 4 -7.41 -19.51 11.18
N GLU A 5 -8.12 -20.15 12.10
CA GLU A 5 -9.32 -19.63 12.75
C GLU A 5 -9.15 -18.21 13.32
N PRO A 6 -8.03 -17.89 14.01
CA PRO A 6 -7.82 -16.55 14.53
C PRO A 6 -7.73 -15.50 13.40
N ILE A 7 -6.92 -15.76 12.37
CA ILE A 7 -6.65 -14.82 11.27
C ILE A 7 -7.94 -14.51 10.48
N MET A 8 -8.77 -15.53 10.27
CA MET A 8 -10.04 -15.41 9.56
C MET A 8 -11.02 -14.45 10.24
N ARG A 9 -11.03 -14.39 11.57
CA ARG A 9 -11.87 -13.46 12.34
C ARG A 9 -11.46 -12.00 12.15
N PHE A 10 -10.19 -11.75 11.85
CA PHE A 10 -9.64 -10.42 11.63
C PHE A 10 -9.65 -9.96 10.17
N LEU A 11 -10.06 -10.80 9.21
CA LEU A 11 -10.16 -10.41 7.80
C LEU A 11 -10.90 -9.07 7.56
N PRO A 12 -12.08 -8.82 8.15
CA PRO A 12 -12.76 -7.54 7.97
C PRO A 12 -11.96 -6.35 8.50
N LEU A 13 -11.20 -6.55 9.59
CA LEU A 13 -10.32 -5.54 10.17
C LEU A 13 -9.14 -5.27 9.23
N PHE A 14 -8.49 -6.31 8.69
CA PHE A 14 -7.36 -6.14 7.77
C PHE A 14 -7.75 -5.36 6.52
N TYR A 15 -8.93 -5.62 5.93
CA TYR A 15 -9.42 -4.84 4.80
C TYR A 15 -9.64 -3.36 5.16
N ARG A 16 -10.21 -3.07 6.34
CA ARG A 16 -10.45 -1.70 6.80
C ARG A 16 -9.16 -0.95 7.09
N VAL A 17 -8.22 -1.60 7.78
CA VAL A 17 -6.89 -1.03 8.06
C VAL A 17 -6.17 -0.77 6.74
N ALA A 18 -6.13 -1.73 5.83
CA ALA A 18 -5.50 -1.54 4.52
C ALA A 18 -6.15 -0.41 3.72
N ALA A 19 -7.48 -0.30 3.72
CA ALA A 19 -8.16 0.82 3.07
C ALA A 19 -7.77 2.17 3.69
N GLY A 20 -7.69 2.25 5.03
CA GLY A 20 -7.24 3.46 5.73
C GLY A 20 -5.79 3.83 5.40
N LEU A 21 -4.88 2.86 5.39
CA LEU A 21 -3.49 3.07 4.99
C LEU A 21 -3.38 3.50 3.53
N MET A 22 -4.23 3.00 2.64
CA MET A 22 -4.27 3.44 1.23
C MET A 22 -4.75 4.87 1.05
N VAL A 23 -5.73 5.32 1.85
CA VAL A 23 -6.15 6.73 1.88
C VAL A 23 -5.02 7.61 2.39
N LEU A 24 -4.33 7.18 3.47
CA LEU A 24 -3.17 7.90 3.99
C LEU A 24 -2.04 7.96 2.95
N ASN A 25 -1.77 6.85 2.26
CA ASN A 25 -0.75 6.79 1.21
C ASN A 25 -1.09 7.74 0.04
N ALA A 26 -2.36 7.77 -0.39
CA ALA A 26 -2.83 8.71 -1.40
C ALA A 26 -2.63 10.18 -0.97
N ALA A 27 -2.91 10.49 0.30
CA ALA A 27 -2.68 11.83 0.85
C ALA A 27 -1.18 12.19 0.89
N LEU A 28 -0.31 11.24 1.24
CA LEU A 28 1.13 11.47 1.24
C LEU A 28 1.68 11.75 -0.16
N HIS A 29 1.11 11.15 -1.20
CA HIS A 29 1.47 11.43 -2.59
C HIS A 29 1.14 12.86 -3.02
N LEU A 30 0.20 13.55 -2.34
CA LEU A 30 -0.03 14.98 -2.58
C LEU A 30 1.14 15.85 -2.09
N PHE A 31 1.93 15.36 -1.13
CA PHE A 31 3.16 16.06 -0.71
C PHE A 31 4.34 15.82 -1.66
N ALA A 32 4.22 14.88 -2.62
CA ALA A 32 5.25 14.60 -3.61
C ALA A 32 5.67 15.86 -4.40
N VAL A 33 4.73 16.78 -4.65
CA VAL A 33 4.96 18.02 -5.40
C VAL A 33 5.53 19.17 -4.58
N LEU A 34 5.74 18.99 -3.27
CA LEU A 34 6.38 20.02 -2.47
C LEU A 34 7.86 20.17 -2.88
N PRO A 35 8.38 21.40 -3.07
CA PRO A 35 9.76 21.64 -3.49
C PRO A 35 10.84 21.01 -2.58
N SER A 36 10.51 20.80 -1.30
CA SER A 36 11.36 20.16 -0.29
C SER A 36 11.07 18.67 -0.08
N GLY A 37 10.40 18.05 -1.05
CA GLY A 37 9.76 16.76 -0.84
C GLY A 37 10.64 15.52 -0.83
N GLY A 38 11.93 15.67 -1.07
CA GLY A 38 12.84 14.52 -1.10
C GLY A 38 12.66 13.59 -2.30
N PHE A 39 11.78 13.91 -3.26
CA PHE A 39 11.76 13.33 -4.60
C PHE A 39 12.19 14.37 -5.64
N GLY A 40 12.84 13.94 -6.72
CA GLY A 40 13.13 14.83 -7.86
C GLY A 40 11.85 15.33 -8.53
N THR A 41 11.89 16.51 -9.16
CA THR A 41 10.72 17.15 -9.81
C THR A 41 10.00 16.26 -10.82
N LEU A 42 10.75 15.44 -11.57
CA LEU A 42 10.19 14.48 -12.52
C LEU A 42 9.43 13.35 -11.79
N THR A 43 10.02 12.78 -10.73
CA THR A 43 9.43 11.72 -9.93
C THR A 43 8.16 12.18 -9.21
N ALA A 44 8.17 13.40 -8.66
CA ALA A 44 7.01 14.02 -8.04
C ALA A 44 5.79 14.10 -8.98
N GLN A 45 6.01 14.44 -10.24
CA GLN A 45 4.95 14.51 -11.27
C GLN A 45 4.41 13.13 -11.64
N MET A 46 5.23 12.08 -11.59
CA MET A 46 4.80 10.70 -11.85
C MET A 46 4.00 10.11 -10.67
N LEU A 47 4.25 10.58 -9.45
CA LEU A 47 3.56 10.12 -8.24
C LEU A 47 2.17 10.76 -8.08
N LEU A 48 1.94 11.95 -8.63
CA LEU A 48 0.66 12.65 -8.47
C LEU A 48 -0.55 11.88 -9.03
N PRO A 49 -0.49 11.28 -10.25
CA PRO A 49 -1.58 10.46 -10.78
C PRO A 49 -1.84 9.18 -9.97
N ALA A 50 -0.91 8.76 -9.10
CA ALA A 50 -1.11 7.58 -8.25
C ALA A 50 -2.16 7.84 -7.16
N ALA A 51 -2.32 9.10 -6.71
CA ALA A 51 -3.28 9.44 -5.65
C ALA A 51 -4.75 9.05 -5.97
N PRO A 52 -5.35 9.42 -7.13
CA PRO A 52 -6.70 8.97 -7.46
C PRO A 52 -6.80 7.45 -7.65
N ILE A 53 -5.74 6.81 -8.17
CA ILE A 53 -5.68 5.34 -8.31
C ILE A 53 -5.73 4.69 -6.92
N TYR A 54 -4.96 5.20 -5.96
CA TYR A 54 -4.94 4.72 -4.59
C TYR A 54 -6.26 4.94 -3.85
N ALA A 55 -6.96 6.05 -4.10
CA ALA A 55 -8.30 6.25 -3.57
C ALA A 55 -9.31 5.22 -4.11
N LEU A 56 -9.26 4.89 -5.41
CA LEU A 56 -10.10 3.84 -6.00
C LEU A 56 -9.78 2.45 -5.46
N LEU A 57 -8.50 2.14 -5.27
CA LEU A 57 -8.08 0.88 -4.66
C LEU A 57 -8.51 0.81 -3.19
N ALA A 58 -8.38 1.91 -2.44
CA ALA A 58 -8.88 2.01 -1.06
C ALA A 58 -10.39 1.73 -0.99
N TRP A 59 -11.18 2.30 -1.92
CA TRP A 59 -12.60 2.01 -2.03
C TRP A 59 -12.87 0.53 -2.29
N GLY A 60 -12.12 -0.09 -3.21
CA GLY A 60 -12.23 -1.53 -3.48
C GLY A 60 -11.90 -2.40 -2.27
N LEU A 61 -10.90 -2.03 -1.47
CA LEU A 61 -10.56 -2.70 -0.21
C LEU A 61 -11.61 -2.49 0.88
N PHE A 62 -12.18 -1.30 0.98
CA PHE A 62 -13.29 -1.02 1.90
C PHE A 62 -14.50 -1.93 1.62
N ASN A 63 -14.78 -2.18 0.34
CA ASN A 63 -15.79 -3.13 -0.13
C ASN A 63 -15.33 -4.60 -0.09
N ARG A 64 -14.16 -4.89 0.50
CA ARG A 64 -13.58 -6.24 0.66
C ARG A 64 -13.38 -6.99 -0.66
N SER A 65 -13.10 -6.26 -1.73
CA SER A 65 -12.85 -6.86 -3.04
C SER A 65 -11.52 -7.62 -3.06
N ARG A 66 -11.63 -8.94 -3.25
CA ARG A 66 -10.47 -9.83 -3.31
C ARG A 66 -9.57 -9.57 -4.52
N TRP A 67 -10.18 -9.23 -5.66
CA TRP A 67 -9.42 -8.87 -6.86
C TRP A 67 -8.59 -7.61 -6.64
N VAL A 68 -9.19 -6.63 -5.96
CA VAL A 68 -8.48 -5.41 -5.58
C VAL A 68 -7.35 -5.72 -4.60
N ALA A 69 -7.52 -6.66 -3.67
CA ALA A 69 -6.43 -7.08 -2.79
C ALA A 69 -5.23 -7.67 -3.54
N TRP A 70 -5.46 -8.46 -4.59
CA TRP A 70 -4.38 -8.96 -5.46
C TRP A 70 -3.67 -7.83 -6.21
N ILE A 71 -4.43 -6.92 -6.83
CA ILE A 71 -3.87 -5.78 -7.53
C ILE A 71 -3.04 -4.93 -6.56
N GLN A 72 -3.61 -4.63 -5.40
CA GLN A 72 -2.97 -3.81 -4.38
C GLN A 72 -1.66 -4.41 -3.88
N PHE A 73 -1.58 -5.73 -3.73
CA PHE A 73 -0.35 -6.40 -3.32
C PHE A 73 0.81 -6.05 -4.26
N PHE A 74 0.60 -6.17 -5.57
CA PHE A 74 1.63 -5.85 -6.57
C PHE A 74 1.90 -4.36 -6.67
N VAL A 75 0.85 -3.54 -6.61
CA VAL A 75 0.97 -2.08 -6.63
C VAL A 75 1.80 -1.57 -5.46
N ALA A 76 1.57 -2.09 -4.26
CA ALA A 76 2.30 -1.70 -3.06
C ALA A 76 3.76 -2.19 -3.11
N LEU A 77 4.02 -3.43 -3.55
CA LEU A 77 5.39 -3.92 -3.76
C LEU A 77 6.16 -3.07 -4.76
N LEU A 78 5.54 -2.74 -5.89
CA LEU A 78 6.16 -1.90 -6.91
C LEU A 78 6.35 -0.46 -6.42
N GLY A 79 5.36 0.09 -5.70
CA GLY A 79 5.40 1.41 -5.09
C GLY A 79 6.59 1.55 -4.14
N ALA A 80 6.75 0.60 -3.20
CA ALA A 80 7.87 0.58 -2.27
C ALA A 80 9.23 0.54 -2.99
N LEU A 81 9.37 -0.30 -4.01
CA LEU A 81 10.60 -0.42 -4.79
C LEU A 81 10.92 0.87 -5.56
N VAL A 82 9.92 1.44 -6.24
CA VAL A 82 10.06 2.68 -7.00
C VAL A 82 10.40 3.83 -6.06
N ALA A 83 9.64 4.02 -4.98
CA ALA A 83 9.87 5.06 -4.00
C ALA A 83 11.28 4.95 -3.40
N PHE A 84 11.72 3.75 -3.03
CA PHE A 84 13.07 3.51 -2.52
C PHE A 84 14.16 3.80 -3.57
N ALA A 85 13.97 3.37 -4.83
CA ALA A 85 14.96 3.57 -5.89
C ALA A 85 15.12 5.05 -6.31
N PHE A 86 14.06 5.85 -6.19
CA PHE A 86 14.08 7.27 -6.53
C PHE A 86 14.33 8.19 -5.32
N MET A 87 14.48 7.64 -4.12
CA MET A 87 14.97 8.40 -2.98
C MET A 87 16.46 8.75 -3.17
N PRO A 88 16.88 9.98 -2.85
CA PRO A 88 18.29 10.36 -2.93
C PRO A 88 19.10 9.53 -1.93
N LEU A 89 19.99 8.66 -2.43
CA LEU A 89 20.82 7.76 -1.62
C LEU A 89 21.80 8.46 -0.67
N LEU A 90 22.16 9.72 -0.96
CA LEU A 90 23.17 10.50 -0.23
C LEU A 90 22.60 11.71 0.52
N ALA A 91 21.28 11.95 0.44
CA ALA A 91 20.60 12.97 1.22
C ALA A 91 19.59 12.27 2.12
N VAL A 92 19.45 12.70 3.38
CA VAL A 92 18.41 12.16 4.25
C VAL A 92 17.05 12.44 3.60
N PRO A 93 16.30 11.41 3.14
CA PRO A 93 14.99 11.63 2.55
C PRO A 93 14.07 12.23 3.61
N ALA A 94 13.17 13.12 3.19
CA ALA A 94 12.19 13.68 4.10
C ALA A 94 11.41 12.53 4.78
N TRP A 95 11.10 12.69 6.08
CA TRP A 95 10.46 11.65 6.90
C TRP A 95 9.20 11.04 6.25
N TRP A 96 8.48 11.83 5.46
CA TRP A 96 7.27 11.41 4.78
C TRP A 96 7.55 10.51 3.57
N ALA A 97 8.70 10.62 2.92
CA ALA A 97 9.06 9.73 1.82
C ALA A 97 9.29 8.32 2.38
N TRP A 98 9.98 8.20 3.53
CA TRP A 98 10.09 6.93 4.26
C TRP A 98 8.73 6.40 4.72
N ALA A 99 7.81 7.29 5.10
CA ALA A 99 6.45 6.90 5.45
C ALA A 99 5.70 6.28 4.26
N ILE A 100 5.89 6.76 3.02
CA ILE A 100 5.32 6.13 1.81
C ILE A 100 5.83 4.70 1.65
N VAL A 101 7.15 4.49 1.75
CA VAL A 101 7.75 3.15 1.62
C VAL A 101 7.24 2.21 2.72
N ALA A 102 7.20 2.68 3.97
CA ALA A 102 6.69 1.89 5.09
C ALA A 102 5.21 1.51 4.89
N LEU A 103 4.37 2.46 4.47
CA LEU A 103 2.95 2.20 4.18
C LEU A 103 2.77 1.17 3.07
N ASP A 104 3.55 1.26 2.00
CA ASP A 104 3.49 0.30 0.90
C ASP A 104 3.86 -1.12 1.38
N VAL A 105 4.90 -1.23 2.23
CA VAL A 105 5.27 -2.52 2.84
C VAL A 105 4.16 -3.06 3.76
N ASP A 106 3.62 -2.22 4.63
CA ASP A 106 2.54 -2.61 5.56
C ASP A 106 1.28 -3.04 4.80
N VAL A 107 0.90 -2.31 3.74
CA VAL A 107 -0.21 -2.68 2.86
C VAL A 107 0.05 -4.00 2.17
N ALA A 108 1.26 -4.25 1.65
CA ALA A 108 1.63 -5.52 1.03
C ALA A 108 1.52 -6.69 2.03
N ILE A 109 1.96 -6.51 3.27
CA ILE A 109 1.83 -7.49 4.35
C ILE A 109 0.35 -7.77 4.64
N LEU A 110 -0.48 -6.72 4.76
CA LEU A 110 -1.93 -6.88 4.98
C LEU A 110 -2.60 -7.61 3.83
N MET A 111 -2.21 -7.34 2.58
CA MET A 111 -2.74 -8.08 1.43
C MET A 111 -2.35 -9.55 1.50
N LEU A 112 -1.11 -9.87 1.89
CA LEU A 112 -0.69 -11.25 2.10
C LEU A 112 -1.54 -11.94 3.18
N LEU A 113 -1.78 -11.30 4.31
CA LEU A 113 -2.64 -11.80 5.39
C LEU A 113 -4.10 -11.99 4.95
N ILE A 114 -4.61 -11.13 4.06
CA ILE A 114 -5.95 -11.24 3.49
C ILE A 114 -6.05 -12.41 2.48
N LEU A 115 -5.02 -12.58 1.65
CA LEU A 115 -5.02 -13.51 0.52
C LEU A 115 -4.57 -14.92 0.91
N TRP A 116 -3.82 -15.06 2.00
CA TRP A 116 -3.25 -16.33 2.46
C TRP A 116 -4.30 -17.37 2.90
N PRO A 117 -5.25 -17.07 3.82
CA PRO A 117 -6.16 -18.09 4.36
C PRO A 117 -7.07 -18.71 3.29
N SER A 118 -7.44 -17.91 2.30
CA SER A 118 -8.24 -18.32 1.14
C SER A 118 -7.57 -19.31 0.20
N ARG A 119 -6.22 -19.31 0.07
CA ARG A 119 -5.54 -20.36 -0.72
C ARG A 119 -5.62 -21.73 -0.05
N GLN A 120 -5.74 -21.76 1.28
CA GLN A 120 -5.85 -23.01 2.02
C GLN A 120 -7.25 -23.63 1.94
N ARG A 121 -8.30 -22.85 1.62
CA ARG A 121 -9.67 -23.36 1.42
C ARG A 121 -9.90 -24.05 0.08
N VAL A 122 -9.09 -23.79 -0.93
CA VAL A 122 -9.19 -24.46 -2.25
C VAL A 122 -8.49 -25.83 -2.22
N ARG A 123 -7.67 -26.09 -1.20
CA ARG A 123 -6.86 -27.32 -1.07
C ARG A 123 -7.31 -28.25 0.07
N ALA A 124 -8.36 -27.89 0.79
CA ALA A 124 -8.97 -28.70 1.85
C ALA A 124 -10.33 -29.22 1.35
#